data_AF-A0A0Q9QGS4-F1
#
_entry.id   AF-A0A0Q9QGS4-F1
#
_cell.length_a   1.000
_cell.length_b   1.000
_cell.length_c   1.000
_cell.angle_alpha   90.00
_cell.angle_beta   90.00
_cell.angle_gamma   90.00
#
_symmetry.space_group_name_H-M   'P 1'
#
loop_
_entity.id
_entity.type
_entity.pdbx_description
1 polymer ?
#
loop_
_entity_poly.entity_id
_entity_poly.type
_entity_poly.pdbx_seq_one_letter_code
_entity_poly.pdbx_strand_id
1 'polypeptide(L)'
;MYGGIGSTANPSVTEGKVFTWQTTSTNSLPVPQYVPVSGRKVISDLFVGPDGNIWGIAEGNSSTDPSRNLTADLFIFDPNNPDAAHTTIYANKFTSSGSVSWQGGKMVVGKDGNVYVSIGGKLYAIDASSATKDAVMLVSTGVSLLTADANGYLYYVKYETNLYKFDK
;
A
#
# COMPACT_ATOMS: atom_id res chain seq x y z
N MET A 1 7.51 -0.69 -17.33
CA MET A 1 7.88 -0.75 -15.90
C MET A 1 6.69 -0.40 -15.04
N TYR A 2 6.61 -1.03 -13.87
CA TYR A 2 5.54 -0.78 -12.93
C TYR A 2 6.10 0.18 -11.86
N GLY A 3 5.79 1.47 -12.00
CA GLY A 3 6.32 2.57 -11.16
C GLY A 3 7.00 3.66 -12.01
N GLY A 4 6.63 4.94 -11.81
CA GLY A 4 7.16 6.11 -12.55
C GLY A 4 6.56 6.34 -13.94
N ILE A 5 6.32 7.62 -14.31
CA ILE A 5 5.92 8.04 -15.67
C ILE A 5 7.14 7.86 -16.58
N GLY A 6 7.19 6.74 -17.31
CA GLY A 6 8.18 6.54 -18.35
C GLY A 6 8.76 5.15 -18.35
N SER A 7 8.10 4.22 -19.03
CA SER A 7 8.83 3.09 -19.61
C SER A 7 8.00 2.30 -20.60
N THR A 8 8.77 1.74 -21.52
CA THR A 8 8.44 0.66 -22.43
C THR A 8 7.58 -0.44 -21.78
N ALA A 9 6.76 -1.08 -22.61
CA ALA A 9 5.75 -2.07 -22.23
C ALA A 9 6.29 -3.31 -21.47
N ASN A 10 7.62 -3.53 -21.44
CA ASN A 10 8.24 -4.75 -20.93
C ASN A 10 9.35 -4.45 -19.90
N PRO A 11 9.03 -4.30 -18.61
CA PRO A 11 10.07 -4.18 -17.59
C PRO A 11 10.83 -5.49 -17.36
N SER A 12 12.13 -5.37 -17.09
CA SER A 12 12.98 -6.49 -16.66
C SER A 12 12.71 -6.93 -15.21
N VAL A 13 12.18 -6.04 -14.37
CA VAL A 13 11.72 -6.35 -13.01
C VAL A 13 10.19 -6.33 -12.99
N THR A 14 9.61 -7.48 -12.69
CA THR A 14 8.16 -7.70 -12.80
C THR A 14 7.43 -7.64 -11.46
N GLU A 15 8.15 -7.67 -10.35
CA GLU A 15 7.60 -7.66 -8.99
C GLU A 15 8.06 -6.43 -8.20
N GLY A 16 7.18 -5.96 -7.32
CA GLY A 16 7.49 -4.89 -6.38
C GLY A 16 8.51 -5.37 -5.36
N LYS A 17 9.50 -4.52 -5.06
CA LYS A 17 10.56 -4.82 -4.09
C LYS A 17 10.67 -3.73 -3.04
N VAL A 18 10.86 -4.14 -1.79
CA VAL A 18 11.26 -3.25 -0.69
C VAL A 18 12.77 -3.10 -0.74
N PHE A 19 13.23 -1.88 -0.49
CA PHE A 19 14.64 -1.53 -0.35
C PHE A 19 14.82 -0.81 0.98
N THR A 20 15.88 -1.15 1.71
CA THR A 20 16.24 -0.44 2.94
C THR A 20 17.60 0.22 2.79
N TRP A 21 17.72 1.42 3.36
CA TRP A 21 18.95 2.21 3.31
C TRP A 21 19.38 2.63 4.71
N GLN A 22 20.63 2.34 5.05
CA GLN A 22 21.23 2.78 6.31
C GLN A 22 21.90 4.15 6.11
N THR A 23 21.20 5.23 6.46
CA THR A 23 21.61 6.62 6.16
C THR A 23 22.83 7.10 6.95
N THR A 24 23.19 6.41 8.04
CA THR A 24 24.31 6.77 8.93
C THR A 24 25.59 5.98 8.64
N SER A 25 25.50 4.93 7.82
CA SER A 25 26.65 4.12 7.42
C SER A 25 27.22 4.61 6.10
N THR A 26 28.50 4.35 5.84
CA THR A 26 29.13 4.59 4.52
C THR A 26 28.62 3.65 3.42
N ASN A 27 27.61 2.80 3.70
CA ASN A 27 27.04 1.90 2.71
C ASN A 27 26.34 2.70 1.61
N SER A 28 26.83 2.49 0.39
CA SER A 28 26.37 3.17 -0.82
C SER A 28 25.32 2.38 -1.61
N LEU A 29 24.81 1.27 -1.07
CA LEU A 29 23.84 0.40 -1.73
C LEU A 29 22.72 -0.03 -0.75
N PRO A 30 21.46 -0.15 -1.22
CA PRO A 30 20.36 -0.61 -0.39
C PRO A 30 20.48 -2.11 -0.14
N VAL A 31 20.45 -2.54 1.12
CA VAL A 31 20.49 -3.96 1.51
C VAL A 31 19.69 -4.15 2.81
N PRO A 32 18.74 -5.09 2.88
CA PRO A 32 18.27 -6.00 1.81
C PRO A 32 17.32 -5.37 0.79
N GLN A 33 17.25 -6.01 -0.39
CA GLN A 33 16.22 -5.82 -1.41
C GLN A 33 15.43 -7.13 -1.54
N TYR A 34 14.13 -7.13 -1.26
CA TYR A 34 13.30 -8.34 -1.32
C TYR A 34 11.89 -8.10 -1.85
N VAL A 35 11.22 -9.16 -2.29
CA VAL A 35 9.83 -9.14 -2.73
C VAL A 35 8.93 -9.48 -1.53
N PRO A 36 8.15 -8.53 -0.99
CA PRO A 36 7.32 -8.80 0.19
C PRO A 36 6.10 -9.67 -0.14
N VAL A 37 5.59 -9.58 -1.36
CA VAL A 37 4.42 -10.34 -1.81
C VAL A 37 4.70 -10.86 -3.22
N SER A 38 4.94 -12.17 -3.34
CA SER A 38 5.22 -12.79 -4.64
C SER A 38 4.05 -12.59 -5.62
N GLY A 39 4.39 -12.36 -6.88
CA GLY A 39 3.50 -12.13 -8.00
C GLY A 39 2.99 -10.69 -8.13
N ARG A 40 3.09 -9.87 -7.07
CA ARG A 40 2.58 -8.49 -7.08
C ARG A 40 3.56 -7.53 -7.76
N LYS A 41 3.01 -6.64 -8.59
CA LYS A 41 3.79 -5.84 -9.54
C LYS A 41 4.36 -4.56 -8.94
N VAL A 42 3.63 -3.95 -8.01
CA VAL A 42 3.98 -2.66 -7.41
C VAL A 42 3.72 -2.67 -5.92
N ILE A 43 4.59 -1.95 -5.21
CA ILE A 43 4.31 -1.47 -3.87
C ILE A 43 3.90 0.00 -4.01
N SER A 44 2.64 0.32 -3.78
CA SER A 44 2.10 1.66 -4.06
C SER A 44 2.12 2.60 -2.86
N ASP A 45 2.32 2.05 -1.66
CA ASP A 45 2.61 2.81 -0.46
C ASP A 45 3.42 2.00 0.55
N LEU A 46 4.16 2.73 1.39
CA LEU A 46 4.85 2.24 2.58
C LEU A 46 4.70 3.30 3.67
N PHE A 47 4.18 2.93 4.83
CA PHE A 47 4.08 3.84 5.96
C PHE A 47 4.35 3.14 7.29
N VAL A 48 4.71 3.92 8.31
CA VAL A 48 4.83 3.43 9.68
C VAL A 48 3.43 3.28 10.26
N GLY A 49 3.04 2.03 10.49
CA GLY A 49 1.78 1.67 11.11
C GLY A 49 1.68 2.11 12.57
N PRO A 50 0.47 2.08 13.15
CA PRO A 50 0.26 2.45 14.55
C PRO A 50 0.91 1.47 15.55
N ASP A 51 1.35 0.30 15.08
CA ASP A 51 2.12 -0.71 15.83
C ASP A 51 3.65 -0.51 15.72
N GLY A 52 4.11 0.51 15.01
CA GLY A 52 5.53 0.77 14.77
C GLY A 52 6.16 -0.09 13.66
N ASN A 53 5.41 -1.04 13.10
CA ASN A 53 5.85 -1.82 11.94
C ASN A 53 5.67 -1.02 10.64
N ILE A 54 6.32 -1.45 9.56
CA ILE A 54 6.06 -0.91 8.23
C ILE A 54 4.91 -1.69 7.60
N TRP A 55 3.88 -0.96 7.19
CA TRP A 55 2.76 -1.48 6.44
C TRP A 55 2.90 -1.05 4.98
N GLY A 56 2.59 -1.95 4.06
CA GLY A 56 2.65 -1.69 2.63
C GLY A 56 1.48 -2.27 1.86
N ILE A 57 1.19 -1.66 0.72
CA ILE A 57 0.20 -2.15 -0.24
C ILE A 57 0.94 -2.76 -1.42
N ALA A 58 0.66 -4.02 -1.72
CA ALA A 58 1.14 -4.69 -2.91
C ALA A 58 -0.01 -4.91 -3.91
N GLU A 59 0.11 -4.33 -5.11
CA GLU A 59 -0.96 -4.30 -6.11
C GLU A 59 -0.51 -4.66 -7.53
N GLY A 60 -1.48 -4.59 -8.46
CA GLY A 60 -1.38 -5.12 -9.81
C GLY A 60 -1.75 -6.60 -9.86
N ASN A 61 -2.14 -7.05 -11.05
CA ASN A 61 -2.45 -8.45 -11.28
C ASN A 61 -1.26 -9.36 -10.96
N SER A 62 -1.54 -10.55 -10.47
CA SER A 62 -0.51 -11.47 -10.01
C SER A 62 -0.04 -12.37 -11.14
N SER A 63 1.27 -12.56 -11.25
CA SER A 63 1.86 -13.56 -12.15
C SER A 63 1.80 -14.98 -11.61
N THR A 64 1.51 -15.17 -10.31
CA THR A 64 1.59 -16.46 -9.62
C THR A 64 0.25 -16.95 -9.07
N ASP A 65 -0.75 -16.07 -8.92
CA ASP A 65 -2.03 -16.39 -8.29
C ASP A 65 -3.20 -15.60 -8.94
N PRO A 66 -4.00 -16.21 -9.83
CA PRO A 66 -5.08 -15.51 -10.51
C PRO A 66 -6.17 -14.94 -9.59
N SER A 67 -6.33 -15.46 -8.36
CA SER A 67 -7.30 -14.92 -7.38
C SER A 67 -6.98 -13.48 -6.99
N ARG A 68 -5.72 -13.07 -7.18
CA ARG A 68 -5.19 -11.75 -6.87
C ARG A 68 -5.32 -10.73 -8.00
N ASN A 69 -5.87 -11.13 -9.15
CA ASN A 69 -5.87 -10.28 -10.33
C ASN A 69 -6.72 -9.02 -10.20
N LEU A 70 -7.71 -9.00 -9.32
CA LEU A 70 -8.60 -7.85 -9.09
C LEU A 70 -8.60 -7.39 -7.63
N THR A 71 -7.51 -7.67 -6.94
CA THR A 71 -7.34 -7.31 -5.53
C THR A 71 -5.97 -6.69 -5.30
N ALA A 72 -5.76 -6.17 -4.10
CA ALA A 72 -4.44 -5.83 -3.57
C ALA A 72 -4.27 -6.44 -2.18
N ASP A 73 -3.02 -6.71 -1.83
CA ASP A 73 -2.63 -7.30 -0.56
C ASP A 73 -2.08 -6.21 0.37
N LEU A 74 -2.36 -6.34 1.66
CA LEU A 74 -1.63 -5.64 2.70
C LEU A 74 -0.47 -6.53 3.14
N PHE A 75 0.70 -5.97 3.35
CA PHE A 75 1.81 -6.67 4.00
C PHE A 75 2.38 -5.81 5.12
N ILE A 76 2.86 -6.46 6.18
CA ILE A 76 3.40 -5.80 7.37
C ILE A 76 4.72 -6.47 7.75
N PHE A 77 5.75 -5.69 8.03
CA PHE A 77 7.05 -6.20 8.48
C PHE A 77 7.68 -5.28 9.53
N ASP A 78 8.51 -5.85 10.40
CA ASP A 78 9.33 -5.10 11.36
C ASP A 78 10.47 -4.39 10.60
N PRO A 79 10.61 -3.06 10.70
CA PRO A 79 11.69 -2.34 10.01
C PRO A 79 13.11 -2.80 10.42
N ASN A 80 13.28 -3.43 11.57
CA ASN A 80 14.57 -3.98 12.01
C ASN A 80 14.88 -5.35 11.39
N ASN A 81 13.87 -6.04 10.85
CA ASN A 81 13.99 -7.33 10.18
C ASN A 81 13.30 -7.29 8.79
N PRO A 82 13.80 -6.46 7.85
CA PRO A 82 13.13 -6.21 6.58
C PRO A 82 13.40 -7.32 5.56
N ASP A 83 12.81 -8.48 5.76
CA ASP A 83 12.92 -9.62 4.85
C ASP A 83 11.58 -10.37 4.66
N ALA A 84 11.57 -11.30 3.69
CA ALA A 84 10.37 -12.06 3.34
C ALA A 84 9.92 -13.04 4.45
N ALA A 85 10.85 -13.55 5.27
CA ALA A 85 10.53 -14.50 6.34
C ALA A 85 9.83 -13.82 7.52
N HIS A 86 10.09 -12.53 7.73
CA HIS A 86 9.48 -11.70 8.77
C HIS A 86 8.37 -10.77 8.25
N THR A 87 7.89 -11.00 7.03
CA THR A 87 6.76 -10.26 6.44
C THR A 87 5.47 -11.07 6.61
N THR A 88 4.47 -10.48 7.26
CA THR A 88 3.11 -11.03 7.32
C THR A 88 2.29 -10.49 6.15
N ILE A 89 1.62 -11.37 5.42
CA ILE A 89 0.79 -11.02 4.25
C ILE A 89 -0.69 -11.23 4.58
N TYR A 90 -1.46 -10.16 4.39
CA TYR A 90 -2.91 -10.12 4.45
C TYR A 90 -3.44 -10.04 3.01
N ALA A 91 -3.74 -11.20 2.44
CA ALA A 91 -4.13 -11.29 1.05
C ALA A 91 -5.55 -10.72 0.80
N ASN A 92 -5.75 -10.18 -0.40
CA ASN A 92 -7.05 -9.80 -0.94
C ASN A 92 -7.85 -8.79 -0.09
N LYS A 93 -7.17 -7.90 0.64
CA LYS A 93 -7.85 -6.93 1.53
C LYS A 93 -8.56 -5.81 0.79
N PHE A 94 -8.13 -5.49 -0.42
CA PHE A 94 -8.73 -4.40 -1.19
C PHE A 94 -9.12 -4.87 -2.57
N THR A 95 -10.23 -4.33 -3.09
CA THR A 95 -10.57 -4.52 -4.51
C THR A 95 -9.74 -3.56 -5.35
N SER A 96 -9.23 -4.04 -6.49
CA SER A 96 -8.42 -3.28 -7.42
C SER A 96 -8.93 -3.49 -8.86
N SER A 97 -8.55 -2.60 -9.77
CA SER A 97 -8.80 -2.78 -11.21
C SER A 97 -7.87 -3.81 -11.85
N GLY A 98 -6.89 -4.34 -11.10
CA GLY A 98 -5.89 -5.30 -11.59
C GLY A 98 -4.78 -4.68 -12.42
N SER A 99 -4.95 -3.43 -12.85
CA SER A 99 -3.92 -2.64 -13.50
C SER A 99 -3.17 -1.82 -12.45
N VAL A 100 -1.88 -1.61 -12.68
CA VAL A 100 -1.09 -0.66 -11.89
C VAL A 100 -1.55 0.75 -12.23
N SER A 101 -1.89 1.53 -11.21
CA SER A 101 -2.35 2.91 -11.38
C SER A 101 -1.24 3.91 -11.02
N TRP A 102 -1.21 5.03 -11.75
CA TRP A 102 -0.42 6.19 -11.35
C TRP A 102 -0.99 6.74 -10.04
N GLN A 103 -0.12 7.01 -9.06
CA GLN A 103 -0.52 7.35 -7.69
C GLN A 103 -1.53 6.36 -7.12
N GLY A 104 -1.14 5.08 -7.07
CA GLY A 104 -1.96 3.99 -6.52
C GLY A 104 -2.27 4.14 -5.02
N GLY A 105 -2.34 3.00 -4.32
CA GLY A 105 -2.65 2.93 -2.89
C GLY A 105 -2.05 4.05 -2.02
N LYS A 106 -2.82 4.57 -1.06
CA LYS A 106 -2.33 5.45 0.02
C LYS A 106 -2.92 5.03 1.35
N MET A 107 -2.13 5.11 2.41
CA MET A 107 -2.51 4.76 3.77
C MET A 107 -2.22 5.90 4.75
N VAL A 108 -3.11 6.09 5.71
CA VAL A 108 -2.91 7.02 6.83
C VAL A 108 -3.54 6.48 8.11
N VAL A 109 -3.01 6.91 9.26
CA VAL A 109 -3.63 6.64 10.56
C VAL A 109 -4.64 7.75 10.87
N GLY A 110 -5.87 7.36 11.20
CA GLY A 110 -6.90 8.28 11.69
C GLY A 110 -6.79 8.52 13.20
N LYS A 111 -7.48 9.56 13.69
CA LYS A 111 -7.51 9.90 15.13
C LYS A 111 -8.00 8.77 16.05
N ASP A 112 -8.78 7.83 15.52
CA ASP A 112 -9.28 6.65 16.25
C ASP A 112 -8.29 5.49 16.27
N GLY A 113 -7.09 5.65 15.70
CA GLY A 113 -6.09 4.58 15.61
C GLY A 113 -6.34 3.58 14.46
N ASN A 114 -7.44 3.73 13.71
CA ASN A 114 -7.69 2.93 12.52
C ASN A 114 -6.80 3.38 11.37
N VAL A 115 -6.48 2.45 10.47
CA VAL A 115 -5.75 2.74 9.24
C VAL A 115 -6.75 2.91 8.11
N TYR A 116 -6.67 4.03 7.40
CA TYR A 116 -7.51 4.35 6.27
C TYR A 116 -6.72 4.18 4.98
N VAL A 117 -7.37 3.61 3.97
CA VAL A 117 -6.70 3.22 2.72
C VAL A 117 -7.49 3.72 1.52
N SER A 118 -6.87 4.53 0.66
CA SER A 118 -7.41 4.83 -0.67
C SER A 118 -6.75 3.94 -1.72
N ILE A 119 -7.53 3.13 -2.43
CA ILE A 119 -7.01 2.26 -3.50
C ILE A 119 -8.14 1.84 -4.44
N GLY A 120 -7.86 1.66 -5.73
CA GLY A 120 -8.83 1.11 -6.68
C GLY A 120 -10.12 1.94 -6.82
N GLY A 121 -10.01 3.26 -6.64
CA GLY A 121 -11.15 4.18 -6.66
C GLY A 121 -11.95 4.22 -5.36
N LYS A 122 -11.49 3.62 -4.26
CA LYS A 122 -12.28 3.39 -3.05
C LYS A 122 -11.55 3.87 -1.80
N LEU A 123 -12.32 4.11 -0.74
CA LEU A 123 -11.82 4.35 0.60
C LEU A 123 -12.20 3.18 1.51
N TYR A 124 -11.23 2.69 2.28
CA TYR A 124 -11.39 1.64 3.26
C TYR A 124 -10.93 2.10 4.64
N ALA A 125 -11.42 1.45 5.69
CA ALA A 125 -10.85 1.49 7.03
C ALA A 125 -10.48 0.08 7.50
N ILE A 126 -9.41 0.00 8.29
CA ILE A 126 -8.91 -1.22 8.91
C ILE A 126 -8.79 -0.94 10.41
N ASP A 127 -9.38 -1.81 11.22
CA ASP A 127 -9.06 -1.86 12.64
C ASP A 127 -7.62 -2.34 12.80
N ALA A 128 -6.75 -1.42 13.22
CA ALA A 128 -5.34 -1.70 13.33
C ALA A 128 -5.02 -2.72 14.44
N SER A 129 -5.88 -2.83 15.45
CA SER A 129 -5.74 -3.80 16.53
C SER A 129 -6.21 -5.21 16.13
N SER A 130 -7.06 -5.31 15.09
CA SER A 130 -7.60 -6.59 14.64
C SER A 130 -6.51 -7.51 14.09
N ALA A 131 -6.49 -8.77 14.54
CA ALA A 131 -5.54 -9.77 14.07
C ALA A 131 -5.70 -10.08 12.57
N THR A 132 -6.92 -9.95 12.02
CA THR A 132 -7.21 -10.30 10.62
C THR A 132 -7.00 -9.15 9.65
N LYS A 133 -6.94 -7.90 10.16
CA LYS A 133 -6.81 -6.68 9.34
C LYS A 133 -7.85 -6.59 8.22
N ASP A 134 -9.08 -6.99 8.51
CA ASP A 134 -10.17 -6.89 7.53
C ASP A 134 -10.49 -5.42 7.21
N ALA A 135 -10.68 -5.15 5.92
CA ALA A 135 -10.94 -3.81 5.42
C ALA A 135 -12.44 -3.59 5.21
N VAL A 136 -12.99 -2.57 5.86
CA VAL A 136 -14.37 -2.11 5.65
C VAL A 136 -14.37 -1.02 4.60
N MET A 137 -15.13 -1.20 3.53
CA MET A 137 -15.28 -0.18 2.49
C MET A 137 -16.19 0.95 2.98
N LEU A 138 -15.67 2.18 2.96
CA LEU A 138 -16.39 3.38 3.39
C LEU A 138 -16.94 4.17 2.20
N VAL A 139 -16.18 4.20 1.10
CA VAL A 139 -16.58 4.86 -0.15
C VAL A 139 -16.26 3.93 -1.31
N SER A 140 -17.26 3.66 -2.16
CA SER A 140 -17.20 2.61 -3.18
C SER A 140 -16.67 3.04 -4.54
N THR A 141 -16.52 4.34 -4.80
CA THR A 141 -16.04 4.85 -6.09
C THR A 141 -15.49 6.28 -6.03
N GLY A 142 -14.66 6.59 -7.02
CA GLY A 142 -14.14 7.92 -7.30
C GLY A 142 -13.03 8.41 -6.38
N VAL A 143 -12.58 7.64 -5.39
CA VAL A 143 -11.56 8.07 -4.43
C VAL A 143 -10.15 7.89 -4.99
N SER A 144 -9.34 8.93 -4.90
CA SER A 144 -7.90 8.90 -5.15
C SER A 144 -7.19 9.78 -4.14
N LEU A 145 -5.91 9.48 -3.87
CA LEU A 145 -5.10 10.14 -2.85
C LEU A 145 -5.73 10.05 -1.44
N LEU A 146 -4.88 10.15 -0.43
CA LEU A 146 -5.33 10.17 0.95
C LEU A 146 -4.25 10.82 1.79
N THR A 147 -4.67 11.70 2.69
CA THR A 147 -3.81 12.29 3.70
C THR A 147 -4.59 12.53 4.99
N ALA A 148 -3.88 12.80 6.07
CA ALA A 148 -4.45 13.24 7.32
C ALA A 148 -3.75 14.51 7.79
N ASP A 149 -4.49 15.43 8.41
CA ASP A 149 -3.88 16.58 9.07
C ASP A 149 -3.35 16.22 10.47
N ALA A 150 -2.70 17.18 11.13
CA ALA A 150 -2.13 17.00 12.48
C ALA A 150 -3.18 16.66 13.56
N ASN A 151 -4.47 16.90 13.30
CA ASN A 151 -5.57 16.53 14.20
C ASN A 151 -6.14 15.14 13.87
N GLY A 152 -5.60 14.47 12.85
CA GLY A 152 -6.07 13.16 12.38
C GLY A 152 -7.37 13.24 11.58
N TYR A 153 -7.76 14.42 11.08
CA TYR A 153 -8.85 14.51 10.10
C TYR A 153 -8.35 14.04 8.74
N LEU A 154 -9.16 13.24 8.07
CA LEU A 154 -8.79 12.62 6.81
C LEU A 154 -9.27 13.46 5.64
N TYR A 155 -8.43 13.58 4.63
CA TYR A 155 -8.74 14.26 3.38
C TYR A 155 -8.40 13.36 2.20
N TYR A 156 -9.30 13.31 1.22
CA TYR A 156 -9.12 12.50 0.01
C TYR A 156 -9.65 13.26 -1.20
N VAL A 157 -9.13 12.95 -2.37
CA VAL A 157 -9.69 13.48 -3.62
C VAL A 157 -10.82 12.57 -4.07
N LYS A 158 -11.92 13.16 -4.54
CA LYS A 158 -13.00 12.40 -5.20
C LYS A 158 -13.29 12.97 -6.58
N TYR A 159 -13.39 12.08 -7.57
CA TYR A 159 -13.54 12.43 -8.98
C TYR A 159 -12.48 13.44 -9.45
N GLU A 160 -11.24 13.16 -9.03
CA GLU A 160 -9.97 13.79 -9.47
C GLU A 160 -9.74 15.26 -9.12
N THR A 161 -10.78 16.04 -8.84
CA THR A 161 -10.67 17.51 -8.77
C THR A 161 -11.05 18.10 -7.41
N ASN A 162 -11.85 17.39 -6.63
CA ASN A 162 -12.39 17.92 -5.39
C ASN A 162 -11.76 17.25 -4.17
N LEU A 163 -11.27 18.07 -3.24
CA LEU A 163 -10.80 17.63 -1.93
C LEU A 163 -11.99 17.50 -0.98
N TYR A 164 -12.16 16.32 -0.40
CA TYR A 164 -13.18 16.04 0.61
C TYR A 164 -12.52 15.77 1.95
N LYS A 165 -13.16 16.24 3.02
CA LYS A 165 -12.90 15.77 4.37
C LYS A 165 -13.80 14.57 4.64
N PHE A 166 -13.26 13.50 5.22
CA PHE A 166 -14.08 12.40 5.71
C PHE A 166 -14.67 12.77 7.08
N ASP A 167 -15.97 12.99 7.12
CA ASP A 167 -16.70 13.18 8.37
C ASP A 167 -17.13 11.81 8.92
N LYS A 168 -16.80 11.56 10.19
CA LYS A 168 -17.17 10.33 10.91
C LYS A 168 -18.56 10.43 11.50
#